data_AF-A0AAD9ZAK1-F1
#
_entry.id   AF-A0AAD9ZAK1-F1
#
_cell.length_a   1.000
_cell.length_b   1.000
_cell.length_c   1.000
_cell.angle_alpha   90.00
_cell.angle_beta   90.00
_cell.angle_gamma   90.00
#
_symmetry.space_group_name_H-M   'P 1'
#
loop_
_entity.id
_entity.type
_entity.pdbx_description
1 polymer ?
#
loop_
_entity_poly.entity_id
_entity_poly.type
_entity_poly.pdbx_seq_one_letter_code
_entity_poly.pdbx_strand_id
1 'polypeptide(L)'
;MSFSENEINTMSAEIQHVSSTKELLARPALQVMLDLINPSFNISPVELLRQYLARVKAAEGLVKITAGDTTIPQMVEVFGLTFDILSMDAQWTLAEDSILEEPKILRRNLNDLRDAFYEDQSEATCRIAIDIILIQCRKYLRLKYKAETASLATPSTPLKGALNAPTETPKKSIKLYPESTISVEIPNRSIPNSRFLVSGRADWALGYSSKDEDGALLVAVEAKQRSEFGAGESQLIAYLAILRENRRKAGKTDIITQGFYSDGTRFGFVCIKDDGTIVQSPTWDTHAGGGLGMVFSFIVAMLETALKSTPTASPTKPGVLQDKEIHHFDDEVWSKVYKSMKESLVVDDGDDNMDDVIDLSRVF
;
A
#
# COMPACT_ATOMS: atom_id res chain seq x y z
N MET A 1 -31.71 9.84 -33.53
CA MET A 1 -31.41 9.77 -34.98
C MET A 1 -30.66 8.48 -35.21
N SER A 2 -31.10 7.65 -36.15
CA SER A 2 -30.32 6.49 -36.59
C SER A 2 -29.20 6.97 -37.51
N PHE A 3 -27.96 6.53 -37.27
CA PHE A 3 -26.85 6.77 -38.19
C PHE A 3 -27.20 6.25 -39.59
N SER A 4 -26.72 6.94 -40.63
CA SER A 4 -26.89 6.41 -41.98
C SER A 4 -26.03 5.15 -42.16
N GLU A 5 -26.53 4.21 -42.94
CA GLU A 5 -25.81 2.96 -43.27
C GLU A 5 -24.42 3.26 -43.88
N ASN A 6 -24.29 4.38 -44.57
CA ASN A 6 -23.04 4.85 -45.15
C ASN A 6 -22.01 5.31 -44.09
N GLU A 7 -22.46 5.96 -43.02
CA GLU A 7 -21.58 6.34 -41.89
C GLU A 7 -21.10 5.11 -41.13
N ILE A 8 -21.98 4.14 -40.89
CA ILE A 8 -21.65 2.87 -40.23
C ILE A 8 -20.61 2.09 -41.06
N ASN A 9 -20.79 2.03 -42.38
CA ASN A 9 -19.86 1.37 -43.29
C ASN A 9 -18.50 2.09 -43.36
N THR A 10 -18.51 3.43 -43.36
CA THR A 10 -17.28 4.24 -43.36
C THR A 10 -16.47 4.04 -42.07
N MET A 11 -17.13 4.04 -40.92
CA MET A 11 -16.49 3.76 -39.64
C MET A 11 -15.95 2.32 -39.57
N SER A 12 -16.71 1.34 -40.05
CA SER A 12 -16.26 -0.05 -40.09
C SER A 12 -15.02 -0.22 -40.97
N ALA A 13 -14.95 0.45 -42.11
CA ALA A 13 -13.79 0.44 -42.99
C ALA A 13 -12.55 1.11 -42.34
N GLU A 14 -12.72 2.21 -41.60
CA GLU A 14 -11.60 2.81 -40.87
C GLU A 14 -11.08 1.93 -39.73
N ILE A 15 -11.98 1.23 -39.02
CA ILE A 15 -11.61 0.27 -37.97
C ILE A 15 -10.81 -0.90 -38.55
N GLN A 16 -11.23 -1.46 -39.70
CA GLN A 16 -10.56 -2.57 -40.38
C GLN A 16 -9.15 -2.22 -40.90
N HIS A 17 -8.83 -0.93 -41.07
CA HIS A 17 -7.49 -0.47 -41.45
C HIS A 17 -6.53 -0.31 -40.26
N VAL A 18 -7.00 -0.46 -39.02
CA VAL A 18 -6.16 -0.45 -37.81
C VAL A 18 -5.66 -1.88 -37.55
N SER A 19 -4.36 -2.09 -37.32
CA SER A 19 -3.80 -3.44 -37.20
C SER A 19 -4.49 -4.28 -36.10
N SER A 20 -4.54 -5.59 -36.30
CA SER A 20 -5.32 -6.57 -35.51
C SER A 20 -5.06 -6.56 -33.99
N THR A 21 -3.91 -6.05 -33.53
CA THR A 21 -3.61 -5.89 -32.10
C THR A 21 -4.28 -4.65 -31.48
N LYS A 22 -4.60 -3.64 -32.30
CA LYS A 22 -5.28 -2.40 -31.91
C LYS A 22 -6.80 -2.49 -32.05
N GLU A 23 -7.32 -3.43 -32.84
CA GLU A 23 -8.77 -3.72 -32.96
C GLU A 23 -9.40 -4.20 -31.64
N LEU A 24 -8.67 -4.97 -30.82
CA LEU A 24 -9.24 -5.62 -29.63
C LEU A 24 -9.58 -4.64 -28.48
N LEU A 25 -8.88 -3.51 -28.39
CA LEU A 25 -9.08 -2.49 -27.36
C LEU A 25 -9.92 -1.30 -27.84
N ALA A 26 -9.88 -1.00 -29.14
CA ALA A 26 -10.62 0.12 -29.71
C ALA A 26 -12.13 -0.16 -29.79
N ARG A 27 -12.55 -1.42 -29.99
CA ARG A 27 -13.95 -1.76 -30.28
C ARG A 27 -14.93 -1.46 -29.13
N PRO A 28 -14.67 -1.84 -27.86
CA PRO A 28 -15.59 -1.52 -26.76
C PRO A 28 -15.61 -0.01 -26.45
N ALA A 29 -14.44 0.64 -26.48
CA ALA A 29 -14.32 2.08 -26.24
C ALA A 29 -14.99 2.91 -27.34
N LEU A 30 -14.89 2.48 -28.60
CA LEU A 30 -15.58 3.10 -29.73
C LEU A 30 -17.08 2.86 -29.70
N GLN A 31 -17.53 1.67 -29.29
CA GLN A 31 -18.96 1.40 -29.13
C GLN A 31 -19.57 2.28 -28.04
N VAL A 32 -18.89 2.40 -26.88
CA VAL A 32 -19.31 3.30 -25.78
C VAL A 32 -19.25 4.77 -26.20
N MET A 33 -18.23 5.20 -26.96
CA MET A 33 -18.17 6.57 -27.48
C MET A 33 -19.27 6.83 -28.52
N LEU A 34 -19.61 5.87 -29.38
CA LEU A 34 -20.73 5.98 -30.33
C LEU A 34 -22.08 6.10 -29.63
N ASP A 35 -22.26 5.38 -28.52
CA ASP A 35 -23.47 5.45 -27.70
C ASP A 35 -23.52 6.77 -26.87
N LEU A 36 -22.37 7.37 -26.56
CA LEU A 36 -22.23 8.64 -25.83
C LEU A 36 -22.16 9.90 -26.70
N ILE A 37 -21.98 9.78 -28.04
CA ILE A 37 -22.02 10.93 -28.96
C ILE A 37 -23.45 11.46 -28.98
N ASN A 38 -23.70 12.37 -28.05
CA ASN A 38 -24.88 13.17 -27.92
C ASN A 38 -25.05 14.00 -29.21
N PRO A 39 -26.27 14.18 -29.76
CA PRO A 39 -26.54 15.05 -30.92
C PRO A 39 -26.13 16.53 -30.78
N SER A 40 -25.48 16.90 -29.68
CA SER A 40 -25.05 18.26 -29.34
C SER A 40 -23.74 18.69 -29.99
N PHE A 41 -22.97 17.77 -30.58
CA PHE A 41 -21.72 18.10 -31.27
C PHE A 41 -21.91 18.11 -32.79
N ASN A 42 -21.66 19.26 -33.44
CA ASN A 42 -21.63 19.42 -34.91
C ASN A 42 -20.48 18.67 -35.61
N ILE A 43 -19.85 17.70 -34.94
CA ILE A 43 -18.68 16.97 -35.43
C ILE A 43 -19.14 15.57 -35.82
N SER A 44 -18.84 15.16 -37.06
CA SER A 44 -19.13 13.80 -37.54
C SER A 44 -18.41 12.77 -36.66
N PRO A 45 -19.07 11.66 -36.28
CA PRO A 45 -18.43 10.54 -35.58
C PRO A 45 -17.17 10.01 -36.28
N VAL A 46 -17.13 10.06 -37.62
CA VAL A 46 -15.97 9.67 -38.43
C VAL A 46 -14.79 10.61 -38.17
N GLU A 47 -15.04 11.90 -38.06
CA GLU A 47 -13.99 12.90 -37.79
C GLU A 47 -13.47 12.78 -36.36
N LEU A 48 -14.34 12.49 -35.39
CA LEU A 48 -13.95 12.13 -34.02
C LEU A 48 -13.05 10.87 -33.99
N LEU A 49 -13.43 9.82 -34.71
CA LEU A 49 -12.65 8.60 -34.84
C LEU A 49 -11.29 8.88 -35.48
N ARG A 50 -11.22 9.66 -36.57
CA ARG A 50 -9.97 10.06 -37.22
C ARG A 50 -9.07 10.84 -36.27
N GLN A 51 -9.61 11.82 -35.55
CA GLN A 51 -8.85 12.59 -34.57
C GLN A 51 -8.33 11.71 -33.43
N TYR A 52 -9.15 10.76 -32.96
CA TYR A 52 -8.72 9.76 -31.99
C TYR A 52 -7.60 8.88 -32.54
N LEU A 53 -7.77 8.28 -33.72
CA LEU A 53 -6.76 7.42 -34.35
C LEU A 53 -5.46 8.17 -34.69
N ALA A 54 -5.55 9.44 -35.08
CA ALA A 54 -4.40 10.31 -35.29
C ALA A 54 -3.64 10.56 -33.98
N ARG A 55 -4.36 10.80 -32.86
CA ARG A 55 -3.75 10.88 -31.53
C ARG A 55 -3.10 9.55 -31.12
N VAL A 56 -3.75 8.42 -31.38
CA VAL A 56 -3.20 7.08 -31.09
C VAL A 56 -1.96 6.76 -31.92
N LYS A 57 -1.91 7.16 -33.19
CA LYS A 57 -0.71 7.00 -34.04
C LYS A 57 0.44 7.92 -33.64
N ALA A 58 0.13 9.11 -33.10
CA ALA A 58 1.14 10.05 -32.62
C ALA A 58 1.66 9.72 -31.21
N ALA A 59 0.90 8.93 -30.42
CA ALA A 59 1.17 8.68 -29.00
C ALA A 59 1.88 7.35 -28.71
N GLU A 60 2.79 6.91 -29.58
CA GLU A 60 3.89 6.04 -29.12
C GLU A 60 4.80 6.89 -28.23
N GLY A 61 4.42 7.00 -26.96
CA GLY A 61 5.04 7.91 -26.02
C GLY A 61 5.14 7.28 -24.63
N LEU A 62 6.34 7.41 -24.06
CA LEU A 62 6.57 7.18 -22.64
C LEU A 62 6.23 8.46 -21.88
N VAL A 63 5.13 8.45 -21.14
CA VAL A 63 4.75 9.57 -20.27
C VAL A 63 5.45 9.36 -18.93
N LYS A 64 6.29 10.31 -18.53
CA LYS A 64 7.00 10.25 -17.25
C LYS A 64 6.16 10.92 -16.16
N ILE A 65 6.01 10.24 -15.04
CA ILE A 65 5.33 10.75 -13.85
C ILE A 65 6.28 10.64 -12.67
N THR A 66 6.56 11.76 -12.00
CA THR A 66 7.40 11.80 -10.81
C THR A 66 6.53 11.81 -9.57
N ALA A 67 6.75 10.86 -8.65
CA ALA A 67 5.92 10.65 -7.46
C ALA A 67 5.69 11.93 -6.63
N GLY A 68 6.71 12.77 -6.47
CA GLY A 68 6.61 14.03 -5.72
C GLY A 68 5.68 15.09 -6.33
N ASP A 69 5.35 14.95 -7.62
CA ASP A 69 4.46 15.88 -8.34
C ASP A 69 3.05 15.30 -8.52
N THR A 70 2.74 14.18 -7.87
CA THR A 70 1.47 13.45 -8.06
C THR A 70 0.39 13.85 -7.05
N THR A 71 -0.85 13.65 -7.48
CA THR A 71 -2.03 13.73 -6.61
C THR A 71 -2.65 12.34 -6.43
N ILE A 72 -3.42 12.15 -5.36
CA ILE A 72 -4.13 10.87 -5.11
C ILE A 72 -5.05 10.50 -6.29
N PRO A 73 -5.90 11.39 -6.83
CA PRO A 73 -6.76 11.06 -7.98
C PRO A 73 -5.96 10.59 -9.20
N GLN A 74 -4.80 11.20 -9.46
CA GLN A 74 -3.93 10.79 -10.55
C GLN A 74 -3.38 9.37 -10.33
N MET A 75 -2.97 9.02 -9.11
CA MET A 75 -2.49 7.67 -8.80
C MET A 75 -3.61 6.62 -8.87
N VAL A 76 -4.80 6.99 -8.41
CA VAL A 76 -6.02 6.17 -8.56
C VAL A 76 -6.29 5.86 -10.03
N GLU A 77 -6.25 6.86 -10.92
CA GLU A 77 -6.45 6.66 -12.35
C GLU A 77 -5.33 5.82 -12.98
N VAL A 78 -4.07 6.21 -12.77
CA VAL A 78 -2.88 5.62 -13.41
C VAL A 78 -2.74 4.14 -13.06
N PHE A 79 -2.91 3.78 -11.78
CA PHE A 79 -2.77 2.39 -11.32
C PHE A 79 -4.10 1.63 -11.27
N GLY A 80 -5.23 2.31 -11.47
CA GLY A 80 -6.57 1.74 -11.30
C GLY A 80 -6.81 1.27 -9.87
N LEU A 81 -6.49 2.12 -8.90
CA LEU A 81 -6.73 1.88 -7.48
C LEU A 81 -8.16 2.30 -7.13
N THR A 82 -8.59 1.96 -5.93
CA THR A 82 -9.85 2.45 -5.35
C THR A 82 -9.52 3.22 -4.08
N PHE A 83 -10.08 4.43 -3.95
CA PHE A 83 -9.90 5.27 -2.78
C PHE A 83 -11.27 5.75 -2.30
N ASP A 84 -11.74 5.17 -1.21
CA ASP A 84 -13.05 5.52 -0.64
C ASP A 84 -12.88 6.60 0.42
N ILE A 85 -12.97 7.86 -0.03
CA ILE A 85 -12.84 9.05 0.82
C ILE A 85 -14.04 9.17 1.79
N LEU A 86 -15.19 8.60 1.44
CA LEU A 86 -16.46 8.83 2.14
C LEU A 86 -16.80 7.72 3.14
N SER A 87 -16.20 6.55 2.98
CA SER A 87 -16.38 5.46 3.92
C SER A 87 -15.50 5.68 5.16
N MET A 88 -16.13 6.12 6.26
CA MET A 88 -15.51 6.04 7.59
C MET A 88 -15.13 4.58 7.94
N ASP A 89 -15.73 3.59 7.26
CA ASP A 89 -15.45 2.17 7.42
C ASP A 89 -14.11 1.74 6.80
N ALA A 90 -13.45 2.62 6.03
CA ALA A 90 -12.15 2.38 5.41
C ALA A 90 -10.94 2.71 6.33
N GLN A 91 -11.19 3.08 7.59
CA GLN A 91 -10.11 3.34 8.53
C GLN A 91 -9.34 2.06 8.87
N TRP A 92 -8.04 2.10 8.60
CA TRP A 92 -7.09 1.05 8.95
C TRP A 92 -6.71 1.17 10.43
N THR A 93 -7.04 0.14 11.21
CA THR A 93 -6.73 0.07 12.64
C THR A 93 -5.98 -1.21 12.97
N LEU A 94 -5.21 -1.19 14.05
CA LEU A 94 -4.58 -2.39 14.62
C LEU A 94 -5.61 -3.19 15.42
N ALA A 95 -5.49 -4.51 15.39
CA ALA A 95 -6.17 -5.36 16.36
C ALA A 95 -5.68 -5.04 17.78
N GLU A 96 -6.57 -5.16 18.77
CA GLU A 96 -6.29 -4.79 20.17
C GLU A 96 -5.07 -5.51 20.75
N ASP A 97 -4.87 -6.79 20.39
CA ASP A 97 -3.75 -7.62 20.81
C ASP A 97 -2.42 -7.29 20.09
N SER A 98 -2.49 -6.50 19.02
CA SER A 98 -1.34 -5.99 18.27
C SER A 98 -0.85 -4.64 18.77
N ILE A 99 -1.55 -4.02 19.74
CA ILE A 99 -1.13 -2.78 20.38
C ILE A 99 -0.04 -3.08 21.41
N LEU A 100 1.12 -2.44 21.26
CA LEU A 100 2.30 -2.65 22.08
C LEU A 100 2.48 -1.51 23.09
N GLU A 101 3.06 -1.85 24.25
CA GLU A 101 3.52 -0.84 25.19
C GLU A 101 4.67 -0.04 24.57
N GLU A 102 4.58 1.27 24.70
CA GLU A 102 5.60 2.19 24.23
C GLU A 102 6.94 2.01 24.99
N PRO A 103 8.07 1.81 24.29
CA PRO A 103 9.36 1.72 24.95
C PRO A 103 9.76 3.06 25.60
N LYS A 104 9.98 3.08 26.92
CA LYS A 104 10.44 4.29 27.66
C LYS A 104 11.69 4.95 27.05
N ILE A 105 12.59 4.13 26.50
CA ILE A 105 13.80 4.60 25.81
C ILE A 105 13.49 5.39 24.53
N LEU A 106 12.42 5.03 23.82
CA LEU A 106 12.00 5.73 22.61
C LEU A 106 11.55 7.15 22.95
N ARG A 107 10.66 7.29 23.94
CA ARG A 107 10.21 8.60 24.45
C ARG A 107 11.37 9.47 24.89
N ARG A 108 12.31 8.91 25.64
CA ARG A 108 13.50 9.63 26.10
C ARG A 108 14.29 10.18 24.91
N ASN A 109 14.61 9.34 23.92
CA ASN A 109 15.40 9.78 22.77
C ASN A 109 14.69 10.85 21.92
N LEU A 110 13.37 10.78 21.78
CA LEU A 110 12.60 11.82 21.09
C LEU A 110 12.55 13.13 21.89
N ASN A 111 12.48 13.06 23.22
CA ASN A 111 12.62 14.24 24.08
C ASN A 111 14.03 14.83 23.95
N ASP A 112 15.08 14.00 23.94
CA ASP A 112 16.47 14.45 23.76
C ASP A 112 16.65 15.19 22.42
N LEU A 113 16.02 14.70 21.33
CA LEU A 113 16.01 15.38 20.03
C LEU A 113 15.35 16.77 20.11
N ARG A 114 14.22 16.88 20.81
CA ARG A 114 13.53 18.16 21.01
C ARG A 114 14.36 19.13 21.84
N ASP A 115 14.95 18.63 22.92
CA ASP A 115 15.75 19.43 23.86
C ASP A 115 17.10 19.85 23.26
N ALA A 116 17.51 19.25 22.14
CA ALA A 116 18.67 19.67 21.35
C ALA A 116 18.41 20.90 20.46
N PHE A 117 17.18 21.46 20.45
CA PHE A 117 16.81 22.69 19.73
C PHE A 117 17.08 22.65 18.22
N TYR A 118 16.91 21.48 17.60
CA TYR A 118 16.82 21.40 16.14
C TYR A 118 15.59 22.17 15.62
N GLU A 119 15.65 22.63 14.37
CA GLU A 119 14.52 23.29 13.71
C GLU A 119 13.40 22.26 13.45
N ASP A 120 12.30 22.37 14.18
CA ASP A 120 11.18 21.42 14.18
C ASP A 120 10.40 21.36 12.84
N GLN A 121 10.58 22.37 11.98
CA GLN A 121 10.01 22.42 10.64
C GLN A 121 10.92 21.80 9.58
N SER A 122 12.19 21.54 9.91
CA SER A 122 13.14 21.04 8.92
C SER A 122 12.91 19.56 8.63
N GLU A 123 12.93 19.20 7.34
CA GLU A 123 12.85 17.81 6.89
C GLU A 123 13.96 16.95 7.51
N ALA A 124 15.16 17.51 7.72
CA ALA A 124 16.26 16.83 8.38
C ALA A 124 15.91 16.38 9.82
N THR A 125 15.21 17.22 10.59
CA THR A 125 14.79 16.89 11.96
C THR A 125 13.70 15.82 11.96
N CYS A 126 12.75 15.93 11.03
CA CYS A 126 11.76 14.89 10.78
C CYS A 126 12.43 13.53 10.52
N ARG A 127 13.44 13.51 9.64
CA ARG A 127 14.16 12.27 9.29
C ARG A 127 14.86 11.65 10.50
N ILE A 128 15.48 12.46 11.37
CA ILE A 128 16.11 11.97 12.60
C ILE A 128 15.07 11.34 13.54
N ALA A 129 13.89 11.97 13.70
CA ALA A 129 12.82 11.41 14.54
C ALA A 129 12.33 10.05 14.01
N ILE A 130 12.13 9.93 12.70
CA ILE A 130 11.75 8.68 12.04
C ILE A 130 12.84 7.60 12.26
N ASP A 131 14.12 7.93 12.06
CA ASP A 131 15.23 7.00 12.27
C ASP A 131 15.27 6.50 13.73
N ILE A 132 15.08 7.38 14.72
CA ILE A 132 15.00 7.00 16.14
C ILE A 132 13.92 5.94 16.35
N ILE A 133 12.72 6.15 15.78
CA ILE A 133 11.59 5.21 15.91
C ILE A 133 11.91 3.90 15.18
N LEU A 134 12.34 3.95 13.92
CA LEU A 134 12.68 2.77 13.12
C LEU A 134 13.75 1.91 13.79
N ILE A 135 14.76 2.53 14.41
CA ILE A 135 15.80 1.82 15.18
C ILE A 135 15.17 1.06 16.35
N GLN A 136 14.25 1.67 17.11
CA GLN A 136 13.60 0.99 18.24
C GLN A 136 12.68 -0.14 17.78
N CYS A 137 11.87 0.05 16.73
CA CYS A 137 11.01 -0.99 16.18
C CYS A 137 11.81 -2.19 15.68
N ARG A 138 12.92 -1.96 14.95
CA ARG A 138 13.81 -3.03 14.49
C ARG A 138 14.51 -3.74 15.64
N LYS A 139 14.94 -3.00 16.67
CA LYS A 139 15.53 -3.58 17.88
C LYS A 139 14.52 -4.48 18.60
N TYR A 140 13.27 -4.03 18.74
CA TYR A 140 12.19 -4.80 19.34
C TYR A 140 12.00 -6.14 18.60
N LEU A 141 11.85 -6.12 17.28
CA LEU A 141 11.68 -7.34 16.50
C LEU A 141 12.86 -8.29 16.59
N ARG A 142 14.08 -7.76 16.56
CA ARG A 142 15.28 -8.59 16.74
C ARG A 142 15.27 -9.33 18.08
N LEU A 143 14.79 -8.68 19.14
CA LEU A 143 14.69 -9.28 20.46
C LEU A 143 13.55 -10.30 20.55
N LYS A 144 12.37 -9.96 20.01
CA LYS A 144 11.20 -10.86 19.93
C LYS A 144 11.56 -12.19 19.27
N TYR A 145 12.08 -12.16 18.05
CA TYR A 145 12.44 -13.38 17.31
C TYR A 145 13.65 -14.12 17.91
N LYS A 146 14.60 -13.42 18.56
CA LYS A 146 15.69 -14.09 19.28
C LYS A 146 15.15 -14.89 20.47
N ALA A 147 14.20 -14.34 21.22
CA ALA A 147 13.59 -15.03 22.36
C ALA A 147 12.80 -16.27 21.92
N GLU A 148 12.03 -16.18 20.83
CA GLU A 148 11.30 -17.32 20.25
C GLU A 148 12.24 -18.47 19.85
N THR A 149 13.36 -18.15 19.17
CA THR A 149 14.35 -19.18 18.81
C THR A 149 15.01 -19.84 20.02
N ALA A 150 15.20 -19.11 21.12
CA ALA A 150 15.75 -19.66 22.36
C ALA A 150 14.74 -20.57 23.09
N SER A 151 13.45 -20.24 23.05
CA SER A 151 12.39 -21.03 23.69
C SER A 151 12.16 -22.38 23.03
N LEU A 152 12.36 -22.50 21.71
CA LEU A 152 12.24 -23.77 20.98
C LEU A 152 13.44 -24.70 21.19
N ALA A 153 14.55 -24.19 21.72
CA ALA A 153 15.79 -24.94 21.93
C ALA A 153 15.84 -25.66 23.30
N THR A 154 14.70 -26.04 23.88
CA THR A 154 14.69 -26.85 25.11
C THR A 154 15.43 -28.18 24.92
N PRO A 155 16.37 -28.55 25.81
CA PRO A 155 17.27 -29.68 25.64
C PRO A 155 16.57 -30.99 26.03
N SER A 156 15.69 -31.51 25.18
CA SER A 156 15.20 -32.87 25.35
C SER A 156 16.16 -33.86 24.68
N THR A 157 16.99 -34.48 25.53
CA THR A 157 17.78 -35.71 25.32
C THR A 157 19.19 -35.55 24.74
N PRO A 158 20.26 -35.94 25.48
CA PRO A 158 21.61 -36.02 24.94
C PRO A 158 21.73 -37.28 24.06
N LEU A 159 21.45 -37.16 22.77
CA LEU A 159 21.82 -38.20 21.82
C LEU A 159 23.32 -38.08 21.49
N LYS A 160 24.12 -38.99 22.05
CA LYS A 160 25.51 -39.24 21.65
C LYS A 160 25.54 -39.63 20.18
N GLY A 161 26.07 -38.75 19.35
CA GLY A 161 26.62 -39.10 18.03
C GLY A 161 25.90 -38.47 16.85
N ALA A 162 26.39 -37.30 16.41
CA ALA A 162 26.58 -36.96 14.99
C ALA A 162 27.22 -35.58 14.89
N LEU A 163 28.48 -35.54 14.46
CA LEU A 163 29.20 -34.36 13.99
C LEU A 163 28.61 -33.89 12.66
N ASN A 164 27.44 -33.25 12.67
CA ASN A 164 26.96 -32.45 11.55
C ASN A 164 26.53 -31.12 12.14
N ALA A 165 27.40 -30.11 12.01
CA ALA A 165 27.06 -28.75 12.39
C ALA A 165 25.75 -28.37 11.68
N PRO A 166 24.72 -27.90 12.41
CA PRO A 166 23.47 -27.49 11.78
C PRO A 166 23.79 -26.34 10.83
N THR A 167 23.58 -26.57 9.54
CA THR A 167 23.63 -25.54 8.50
C THR A 167 22.68 -24.43 8.94
N GLU A 168 23.23 -23.30 9.41
CA GLU A 168 22.41 -22.17 9.86
C GLU A 168 21.48 -21.78 8.72
N THR A 169 20.18 -21.98 8.92
CA THR A 169 19.18 -21.47 7.98
C THR A 169 19.34 -19.95 7.92
N PRO A 170 19.38 -19.36 6.71
CA PRO A 170 19.60 -17.93 6.57
C PRO A 170 18.55 -17.15 7.37
N LYS A 171 19.01 -16.33 8.31
CA LYS A 171 18.14 -15.56 9.21
C LYS A 171 17.20 -14.67 8.38
N LYS A 172 15.90 -14.80 8.64
CA LYS A 172 14.87 -13.87 8.15
C LYS A 172 15.30 -12.46 8.57
N SER A 173 15.62 -11.60 7.60
CA SER A 173 15.98 -10.22 7.90
C SER A 173 15.40 -9.29 6.85
N ILE A 174 14.58 -8.36 7.32
CA ILE A 174 14.23 -7.18 6.53
C ILE A 174 15.42 -6.23 6.55
N LYS A 175 15.75 -5.74 5.36
CA LYS A 175 16.71 -4.68 5.15
C LYS A 175 15.97 -3.36 4.96
N LEU A 176 16.54 -2.31 5.55
CA LEU A 176 16.11 -0.93 5.41
C LEU A 176 17.05 -0.26 4.42
N TYR A 177 16.50 0.38 3.40
CA TYR A 177 17.21 1.02 2.31
C TYR A 177 16.90 2.52 2.30
N PRO A 178 17.82 3.36 2.79
CA PRO A 178 17.64 4.80 2.66
C PRO A 178 17.75 5.23 1.19
N GLU A 179 17.05 6.29 0.81
CA GLU A 179 17.17 6.95 -0.50
C GLU A 179 16.96 5.98 -1.67
N SER A 180 15.85 5.24 -1.63
CA SER A 180 15.57 4.19 -2.59
C SER A 180 14.86 4.73 -3.81
N THR A 181 15.57 4.80 -4.94
CA THR A 181 14.95 5.04 -6.25
C THR A 181 14.07 3.84 -6.60
N ILE A 182 12.80 4.10 -6.87
CA ILE A 182 11.84 3.10 -7.30
C ILE A 182 11.13 3.59 -8.56
N SER A 183 10.77 2.66 -9.45
CA SER A 183 10.08 2.98 -10.68
C SER A 183 9.32 1.79 -11.23
N VAL A 184 8.31 2.06 -12.05
CA VAL A 184 7.61 1.03 -12.81
C VAL A 184 7.07 1.58 -14.13
N GLU A 185 7.18 0.79 -15.19
CA GLU A 185 6.56 1.09 -16.49
C GLU A 185 5.22 0.38 -16.63
N ILE A 186 4.09 1.09 -16.70
CA ILE A 186 2.76 0.47 -16.88
C ILE A 186 2.09 0.90 -18.18
N PRO A 187 1.22 0.06 -18.76
CA PRO A 187 0.40 0.47 -19.91
C PRO A 187 -0.49 1.66 -19.55
N ASN A 188 -0.59 2.63 -20.46
CA ASN A 188 -1.55 3.72 -20.33
C ASN A 188 -2.94 3.21 -20.76
N ARG A 189 -3.87 3.12 -19.81
CA ARG A 189 -5.23 2.61 -20.07
C ARG A 189 -6.05 3.54 -20.97
N SER A 190 -5.74 4.83 -20.95
CA SER A 190 -6.48 5.87 -21.69
C SER A 190 -5.96 6.06 -23.12
N ILE A 191 -4.72 5.65 -23.40
CA ILE A 191 -4.08 5.86 -24.71
C ILE A 191 -3.41 4.55 -25.17
N PRO A 192 -3.96 3.86 -26.19
CA PRO A 192 -3.38 2.63 -26.73
C PRO A 192 -1.92 2.81 -27.18
N ASN A 193 -1.07 1.85 -26.81
CA ASN A 193 0.39 1.83 -27.10
C ASN A 193 1.22 2.92 -26.39
N SER A 194 0.61 3.74 -25.53
CA SER A 194 1.35 4.62 -24.61
C SER A 194 1.66 3.87 -23.31
N ARG A 195 2.72 4.27 -22.63
CA ARG A 195 3.12 3.73 -21.32
C ARG A 195 3.40 4.87 -20.35
N PHE A 196 3.08 4.67 -19.09
CA PHE A 196 3.55 5.52 -18.00
C PHE A 196 4.84 4.95 -17.44
N LEU A 197 5.86 5.78 -17.28
CA LEU A 197 6.98 5.52 -16.37
C LEU A 197 6.73 6.33 -15.10
N VAL A 198 6.28 5.67 -14.05
CA VAL A 198 6.11 6.30 -12.73
C VAL A 198 7.38 6.04 -11.94
N SER A 199 8.01 7.08 -11.40
CA SER A 199 9.25 6.95 -10.64
C SER A 199 9.37 7.96 -9.51
N GLY A 200 10.22 7.65 -8.53
CA GLY A 200 10.54 8.56 -7.44
C GLY A 200 11.64 7.99 -6.55
N ARG A 201 11.91 8.67 -5.43
CA ARG A 201 12.94 8.28 -4.47
C ARG A 201 12.36 8.32 -3.06
N ALA A 202 12.05 7.15 -2.52
CA ALA A 202 11.57 7.04 -1.15
C ALA A 202 12.71 7.31 -0.17
N ASP A 203 12.43 8.04 0.90
CA ASP A 203 13.41 8.32 1.95
C ASP A 203 13.88 7.03 2.60
N TRP A 204 12.96 6.10 2.83
CA TRP A 204 13.30 4.71 3.10
C TRP A 204 12.38 3.75 2.36
N ALA A 205 12.94 2.61 1.97
CA ALA A 205 12.20 1.43 1.56
C ALA A 205 12.65 0.22 2.36
N LEU A 206 11.76 -0.75 2.55
CA LEU A 206 12.08 -2.01 3.24
C LEU A 206 11.69 -3.22 2.42
N GLY A 207 12.56 -4.24 2.45
CA GLY A 207 12.37 -5.49 1.72
C GLY A 207 13.25 -6.61 2.27
N TYR A 208 13.12 -7.79 1.68
CA TYR A 208 13.80 -9.00 2.16
C TYR A 208 15.04 -9.42 1.35
N SER A 209 15.22 -8.85 0.16
CA SER A 209 16.38 -9.07 -0.70
C SER A 209 16.88 -7.74 -1.25
N SER A 210 17.74 -7.75 -2.29
CA SER A 210 18.30 -6.50 -2.83
C SER A 210 17.21 -5.51 -3.24
N LYS A 211 17.45 -4.21 -3.07
CA LYS A 211 16.55 -3.16 -3.56
C LYS A 211 16.39 -3.16 -5.08
N ASP A 212 17.33 -3.79 -5.79
CA ASP A 212 17.33 -3.92 -7.25
C ASP A 212 16.55 -5.18 -7.72
N GLU A 213 16.07 -6.03 -6.80
CA GLU A 213 15.23 -7.17 -7.16
C GLU A 213 13.76 -6.74 -7.24
N ASP A 214 13.15 -6.98 -8.40
CA ASP A 214 11.76 -6.66 -8.64
C ASP A 214 10.82 -7.35 -7.63
N GLY A 215 9.98 -6.54 -6.99
CA GLY A 215 9.01 -7.02 -6.00
C GLY A 215 9.63 -7.48 -4.67
N ALA A 216 10.88 -7.14 -4.37
CA ALA A 216 11.51 -7.40 -3.07
C ALA A 216 11.09 -6.42 -1.98
N LEU A 217 10.79 -5.18 -2.38
CA LEU A 217 10.35 -4.11 -1.49
C LEU A 217 8.85 -4.24 -1.17
N LEU A 218 8.51 -3.97 0.08
CA LEU A 218 7.19 -4.16 0.69
C LEU A 218 6.68 -2.90 1.39
N VAL A 219 7.61 -2.11 1.93
CA VAL A 219 7.30 -0.92 2.71
C VAL A 219 8.02 0.29 2.15
N ALA A 220 7.34 1.42 2.07
CA ALA A 220 7.90 2.72 1.77
C ALA A 220 7.66 3.70 2.93
N VAL A 221 8.57 4.65 3.09
CA VAL A 221 8.48 5.71 4.11
C VAL A 221 8.82 7.04 3.45
N GLU A 222 8.02 8.07 3.73
CA GLU A 222 8.21 9.44 3.26
C GLU A 222 8.25 10.40 4.46
N ALA A 223 9.32 11.19 4.55
CA ALA A 223 9.47 12.30 5.46
C ALA A 223 9.08 13.59 4.74
N LYS A 224 8.36 14.47 5.44
CA LYS A 224 8.04 15.81 4.97
C LYS A 224 8.31 16.85 6.03
N GLN A 225 8.54 18.08 5.61
CA GLN A 225 8.36 19.21 6.52
C GLN A 225 6.87 19.34 6.90
N ARG A 226 6.60 19.94 8.07
CA ARG A 226 5.25 20.02 8.64
C ARG A 226 4.21 20.66 7.71
N SER A 227 4.62 21.68 6.96
CA SER A 227 3.77 22.38 5.99
C SER A 227 3.39 21.52 4.79
N GLU A 228 4.12 20.44 4.53
CA GLU A 228 3.95 19.52 3.40
C GLU A 228 3.43 18.15 3.82
N PHE A 229 2.97 18.00 5.06
CA PHE A 229 2.49 16.71 5.59
C PHE A 229 1.48 16.03 4.65
N GLY A 230 0.51 16.78 4.12
CA GLY A 230 -0.47 16.25 3.16
C GLY A 230 0.11 15.88 1.78
N ALA A 231 1.19 16.53 1.33
CA ALA A 231 1.89 16.14 0.10
C ALA A 231 2.67 14.82 0.28
N GLY A 232 3.10 14.51 1.50
CA GLY A 232 3.71 13.23 1.83
C GLY A 232 2.79 12.04 1.58
N GLU A 233 1.48 12.24 1.73
CA GLU A 233 0.47 11.19 1.50
C GLU A 233 0.38 10.78 0.03
N SER A 234 0.22 11.72 -0.89
CA SER A 234 0.10 11.40 -2.32
C SER A 234 1.38 10.78 -2.86
N GLN A 235 2.53 11.28 -2.41
CA GLN A 235 3.84 10.76 -2.78
C GLN A 235 4.06 9.35 -2.22
N LEU A 236 3.67 9.07 -0.97
CA LEU A 236 3.71 7.72 -0.41
C LEU A 236 2.80 6.76 -1.20
N ILE A 237 1.57 7.17 -1.53
CA ILE A 237 0.65 6.34 -2.34
C ILE A 237 1.28 6.00 -3.69
N ALA A 238 1.94 6.95 -4.35
CA ALA A 238 2.65 6.69 -5.59
C ALA A 238 3.75 5.63 -5.40
N TYR A 239 4.51 5.68 -4.31
CA TYR A 239 5.51 4.67 -3.99
C TYR A 239 4.90 3.29 -3.75
N LEU A 240 3.86 3.20 -2.93
CA LEU A 240 3.20 1.92 -2.64
C LEU A 240 2.61 1.33 -3.92
N ALA A 241 2.04 2.14 -4.80
CA ALA A 241 1.54 1.70 -6.09
C ALA A 241 2.65 1.16 -7.01
N ILE A 242 3.81 1.83 -7.05
CA ILE A 242 5.01 1.33 -7.74
C ILE A 242 5.44 -0.02 -7.17
N LEU A 243 5.54 -0.15 -5.84
CA LEU A 243 5.95 -1.38 -5.18
C LEU A 243 4.98 -2.52 -5.49
N ARG A 244 3.67 -2.30 -5.35
CA ARG A 244 2.63 -3.29 -5.62
C ARG A 244 2.68 -3.78 -7.07
N GLU A 245 2.86 -2.87 -8.02
CA GLU A 245 2.96 -3.22 -9.43
C GLU A 245 4.21 -4.06 -9.72
N ASN A 246 5.36 -3.71 -9.15
CA ASN A 246 6.58 -4.50 -9.29
C ASN A 246 6.42 -5.90 -8.69
N ARG A 247 5.74 -6.03 -7.54
CA ARG A 247 5.40 -7.33 -6.94
C ARG A 247 4.49 -8.15 -7.85
N ARG A 248 3.45 -7.53 -8.41
CA ARG A 248 2.53 -8.17 -9.36
C ARG A 248 3.26 -8.70 -10.59
N LYS A 249 4.14 -7.89 -11.18
CA LYS A 249 4.96 -8.29 -12.35
C LYS A 249 5.95 -9.40 -12.03
N ALA A 250 6.50 -9.40 -10.82
CA ALA A 250 7.39 -10.45 -10.33
C ALA A 250 6.64 -11.72 -9.91
N GLY A 251 5.32 -11.80 -10.11
CA GLY A 251 4.50 -12.98 -9.80
C GLY A 251 4.44 -13.31 -8.31
N LYS A 252 4.60 -12.31 -7.43
CA LYS A 252 4.48 -12.53 -5.98
C LYS A 252 3.01 -12.77 -5.63
N THR A 253 2.75 -13.76 -4.77
CA THR A 253 1.40 -14.09 -4.30
C THR A 253 0.81 -12.95 -3.46
N ASP A 254 1.57 -12.51 -2.46
CA ASP A 254 1.24 -11.33 -1.68
C ASP A 254 1.72 -10.09 -2.44
N ILE A 255 0.79 -9.23 -2.86
CA ILE A 255 1.09 -7.95 -3.50
C ILE A 255 0.71 -6.74 -2.62
N ILE A 256 0.30 -6.98 -1.38
CA ILE A 256 -0.04 -5.92 -0.44
C ILE A 256 1.22 -5.10 -0.16
N THR A 257 1.03 -3.78 -0.11
CA THR A 257 2.11 -2.84 0.19
C THR A 257 1.62 -1.82 1.18
N GLN A 258 2.50 -1.41 2.10
CA GLN A 258 2.13 -0.58 3.23
C GLN A 258 3.24 0.42 3.51
N GLY A 259 2.94 1.50 4.20
CA GLY A 259 3.93 2.52 4.50
C GLY A 259 3.40 3.58 5.40
N PHE A 260 4.25 4.57 5.67
CA PHE A 260 3.84 5.74 6.43
C PHE A 260 4.53 6.99 5.93
N TYR A 261 3.84 8.11 6.13
CA TYR A 261 4.39 9.43 5.90
C TYR A 261 4.37 10.21 7.22
N SER A 262 5.35 11.08 7.42
CA SER A 262 5.50 11.78 8.69
C SER A 262 6.20 13.13 8.53
N ASP A 263 5.91 14.04 9.46
CA ASP A 263 6.69 15.25 9.70
C ASP A 263 7.59 15.17 10.95
N GLY A 264 7.81 13.96 11.45
CA GLY A 264 8.56 13.66 12.67
C GLY A 264 7.71 13.68 13.93
N THR A 265 6.53 14.30 13.89
CA THR A 265 5.62 14.43 15.05
C THR A 265 4.26 13.80 14.79
N ARG A 266 3.73 13.98 13.57
CA ARG A 266 2.50 13.38 13.08
C ARG A 266 2.82 12.23 12.14
N PHE A 267 2.00 11.19 12.17
CA PHE A 267 2.18 9.98 11.37
C PHE A 267 0.86 9.57 10.74
N GLY A 268 0.86 9.42 9.42
CA GLY A 268 -0.22 8.79 8.67
C GLY A 268 0.25 7.46 8.10
N PHE A 269 -0.57 6.41 8.22
CA PHE A 269 -0.26 5.08 7.71
C PHE A 269 -1.17 4.76 6.53
N VAL A 270 -0.60 4.18 5.48
CA VAL A 270 -1.32 3.82 4.25
C VAL A 270 -1.01 2.37 3.88
N CYS A 271 -2.03 1.65 3.44
CA CYS A 271 -1.89 0.33 2.83
C CYS A 271 -2.66 0.30 1.50
N ILE A 272 -2.08 -0.37 0.50
CA ILE A 272 -2.76 -0.77 -0.71
C ILE A 272 -2.95 -2.28 -0.66
N LYS A 273 -4.20 -2.70 -0.58
CA LYS A 273 -4.62 -4.10 -0.54
C LYS A 273 -4.37 -4.82 -1.87
N ASP A 274 -4.59 -6.13 -1.84
CA ASP A 274 -4.43 -7.02 -2.99
C ASP A 274 -5.39 -6.66 -4.14
N ASP A 275 -6.60 -6.21 -3.84
CA ASP A 275 -7.63 -5.75 -4.79
C ASP A 275 -7.33 -4.35 -5.37
N GLY A 276 -6.38 -3.61 -4.79
CA GLY A 276 -6.03 -2.24 -5.17
C GLY A 276 -6.73 -1.16 -4.36
N THR A 277 -7.46 -1.54 -3.30
CA THR A 277 -8.08 -0.61 -2.36
C THR A 277 -7.03 0.03 -1.48
N ILE A 278 -7.03 1.36 -1.45
CA ILE A 278 -6.22 2.18 -0.55
C ILE A 278 -6.98 2.32 0.77
N VAL A 279 -6.35 1.93 1.86
CA VAL A 279 -6.84 2.13 3.23
C VAL A 279 -5.85 2.98 4.03
N GLN A 280 -6.38 3.80 4.94
CA GLN A 280 -5.60 4.77 5.68
C GLN A 280 -5.94 4.73 7.16
N SER A 281 -4.94 4.92 8.01
CA SER A 281 -5.18 5.08 9.45
C SER A 281 -5.61 6.51 9.77
N PRO A 282 -6.17 6.77 10.97
CA PRO A 282 -6.12 8.10 11.56
C PRO A 282 -4.69 8.65 11.60
N THR A 283 -4.54 9.98 11.60
CA THR A 283 -3.25 10.61 11.88
C THR A 283 -2.95 10.54 13.37
N TRP A 284 -1.77 10.05 13.73
CA TRP A 284 -1.32 9.95 15.11
C TRP A 284 -0.28 11.02 15.42
N ASP A 285 -0.54 11.82 16.46
CA ASP A 285 0.39 12.83 16.97
C ASP A 285 1.16 12.26 18.17
N THR A 286 2.49 12.20 18.06
CA THR A 286 3.39 11.66 19.09
C THR A 286 3.58 12.59 20.29
N HIS A 287 3.21 13.87 20.17
CA HIS A 287 3.17 14.81 21.30
C HIS A 287 1.89 14.67 22.13
N ALA A 288 0.80 14.19 21.53
CA ALA A 288 -0.41 13.87 22.26
C ALA A 288 -0.22 12.58 23.09
N GLY A 289 -0.86 12.52 24.25
CA GLY A 289 -0.81 11.33 25.11
C GLY A 289 -1.31 10.08 24.36
N GLY A 290 -0.48 9.03 24.32
CA GLY A 290 -0.83 7.74 23.69
C GLY A 290 -0.47 7.59 22.20
N GLY A 291 -0.25 8.67 21.46
CA GLY A 291 0.01 8.58 20.01
C GLY A 291 1.32 7.87 19.66
N LEU A 292 2.37 8.06 20.46
CA LEU A 292 3.67 7.40 20.24
C LEU A 292 3.60 5.86 20.38
N GLY A 293 2.78 5.34 21.30
CA GLY A 293 2.53 3.91 21.42
C GLY A 293 1.86 3.33 20.18
N MET A 294 0.87 4.04 19.61
CA MET A 294 0.21 3.63 18.37
C MET A 294 1.17 3.66 17.18
N VAL A 295 1.96 4.72 17.02
CA VAL A 295 2.98 4.83 15.96
C VAL A 295 3.98 3.67 16.06
N PHE A 296 4.48 3.40 17.25
CA PHE A 296 5.39 2.28 17.49
C PHE A 296 4.75 0.94 17.10
N SER A 297 3.49 0.71 17.50
CA SER A 297 2.74 -0.52 17.21
C SER A 297 2.51 -0.71 15.72
N PHE A 298 2.09 0.33 14.99
CA PHE A 298 1.88 0.26 13.54
C PHE A 298 3.18 -0.07 12.81
N ILE A 299 4.29 0.59 13.16
CA ILE A 299 5.58 0.34 12.51
C ILE A 299 6.06 -1.09 12.79
N VAL A 300 5.93 -1.57 14.04
CA VAL A 300 6.27 -2.95 14.36
C VAL A 300 5.40 -3.94 13.58
N ALA A 301 4.08 -3.74 13.56
CA ALA A 301 3.14 -4.58 12.82
C ALA A 301 3.49 -4.63 11.32
N MET A 302 3.77 -3.49 10.69
CA MET A 302 4.20 -3.44 9.29
C MET A 302 5.49 -4.24 9.04
N LEU A 303 6.48 -4.09 9.93
CA LEU A 303 7.73 -4.84 9.83
C LEU A 303 7.51 -6.35 10.03
N GLU A 304 6.59 -6.77 10.89
CA GLU A 304 6.23 -8.18 11.06
C GLU A 304 5.51 -8.75 9.85
N THR A 305 4.52 -8.03 9.32
CA THR A 305 3.83 -8.38 8.08
C THR A 305 4.84 -8.57 6.95
N ALA A 306 5.76 -7.62 6.77
CA ALA A 306 6.80 -7.72 5.75
C ALA A 306 7.78 -8.90 5.99
N LEU A 307 8.03 -9.30 7.24
CA LEU A 307 8.87 -10.47 7.58
C LEU A 307 8.14 -11.78 7.26
N LYS A 308 6.82 -11.80 7.37
CA LYS A 308 5.97 -12.94 7.00
C LYS A 308 5.86 -13.07 5.48
N SER A 309 5.85 -11.95 4.75
CA SER A 309 5.78 -11.90 3.28
C SER A 309 7.06 -12.30 2.53
N THR A 310 8.13 -12.70 3.23
CA THR A 310 9.41 -13.06 2.60
C THR A 310 9.40 -14.49 2.03
N PRO A 311 9.91 -14.75 0.81
CA PRO A 311 9.99 -16.11 0.24
C PRO A 311 10.85 -17.07 1.08
N THR A 312 11.87 -16.56 1.78
CA THR A 312 12.72 -17.33 2.70
C THR A 312 12.01 -17.70 4.01
N ALA A 313 10.73 -17.33 4.19
CA ALA A 313 9.91 -17.89 5.24
C ALA A 313 9.67 -19.40 5.06
N SER A 314 9.95 -19.96 3.89
CA SER A 314 9.81 -21.39 3.53
C SER A 314 10.80 -22.29 4.29
N PRO A 315 10.36 -23.19 5.19
CA PRO A 315 11.09 -24.43 5.42
C PRO A 315 11.05 -25.24 4.12
N THR A 316 12.03 -26.12 3.92
CA THR A 316 12.12 -27.03 2.75
C THR A 316 10.94 -28.01 2.60
N LYS A 317 9.92 -27.91 3.47
CA LYS A 317 8.57 -28.46 3.28
C LYS A 317 7.56 -27.43 3.78
N PRO A 318 6.72 -26.83 2.92
CA PRO A 318 5.63 -26.00 3.40
C PRO A 318 4.67 -26.87 4.22
N GLY A 319 4.36 -26.43 5.44
CA GLY A 319 3.26 -26.99 6.21
C GLY A 319 1.94 -26.39 5.74
N VAL A 320 0.84 -27.14 5.86
CA VAL A 320 -0.51 -26.72 5.43
C VAL A 320 -0.92 -25.35 5.98
N LEU A 321 -0.50 -24.99 7.19
CA LEU A 321 -0.80 -23.68 7.80
C LEU A 321 -0.07 -22.52 7.10
N GLN A 322 1.15 -22.76 6.62
CA GLN A 322 1.95 -21.72 5.98
C GLN A 322 1.48 -21.43 4.56
N ASP A 323 1.15 -22.48 3.79
CA ASP A 323 0.55 -22.29 2.47
C ASP A 323 -0.75 -21.50 2.58
N LYS A 324 -1.53 -21.74 3.64
CA LYS A 324 -2.71 -20.92 3.96
C LYS A 324 -2.33 -19.46 4.23
N GLU A 325 -1.37 -19.19 5.10
CA GLU A 325 -0.93 -17.81 5.39
C GLU A 325 -0.41 -17.07 4.15
N ILE A 326 0.23 -17.76 3.20
CA ILE A 326 0.76 -17.13 1.98
C ILE A 326 -0.33 -16.90 0.93
N HIS A 327 -1.22 -17.88 0.74
CA HIS A 327 -2.27 -17.80 -0.28
C HIS A 327 -3.52 -17.02 0.19
N HIS A 328 -3.73 -16.94 1.49
CA HIS A 328 -4.82 -16.21 2.14
C HIS A 328 -4.24 -15.14 3.07
N PHE A 329 -3.22 -14.41 2.61
CA PHE A 329 -2.50 -13.45 3.45
C PHE A 329 -3.42 -12.37 4.03
N ASP A 330 -4.41 -11.91 3.27
CA ASP A 330 -5.40 -10.94 3.75
C ASP A 330 -6.23 -11.55 4.90
N ASP A 331 -6.69 -12.79 4.76
CA ASP A 331 -7.53 -13.46 5.77
C ASP A 331 -6.74 -13.98 6.98
N GLU A 332 -5.48 -14.37 6.81
CA GLU A 332 -4.73 -15.14 7.82
C GLU A 332 -3.66 -14.32 8.55
N VAL A 333 -3.14 -13.27 7.91
CA VAL A 333 -2.09 -12.42 8.49
C VAL A 333 -2.61 -11.00 8.66
N TRP A 334 -3.21 -10.44 7.62
CA TRP A 334 -3.67 -9.05 7.64
C TRP A 334 -4.83 -8.87 8.62
N SER A 335 -5.91 -9.64 8.49
CA SER A 335 -7.10 -9.55 9.37
C SER A 335 -6.78 -9.77 10.86
N LYS A 336 -5.80 -10.62 11.17
CA LYS A 336 -5.39 -10.89 12.56
C LYS A 336 -4.66 -9.71 13.17
N VAL A 337 -3.84 -9.02 12.38
CA VAL A 337 -3.04 -7.88 12.84
C VAL A 337 -3.84 -6.58 12.76
N TYR A 338 -4.81 -6.51 11.84
CA TYR A 338 -5.51 -5.28 11.46
C TYR A 338 -7.01 -5.52 11.33
N LYS A 339 -7.80 -4.56 11.80
CA LYS A 339 -9.26 -4.62 11.72
C LYS A 339 -9.79 -3.46 10.88
N SER A 340 -10.88 -3.72 10.15
CA SER A 340 -11.76 -2.67 9.64
C SER A 340 -12.81 -2.36 10.71
N MET A 341 -13.16 -1.08 10.89
CA MET A 341 -14.22 -0.67 11.82
C MET A 341 -15.60 -1.30 11.49
N LYS A 342 -15.78 -1.88 10.31
CA LYS A 342 -17.04 -2.48 9.88
C LYS A 342 -17.44 -3.72 10.69
N GLU A 343 -16.49 -4.49 11.22
CA GLU A 343 -16.79 -5.74 11.95
C GLU A 343 -17.41 -5.51 13.33
N SER A 344 -17.20 -4.35 13.96
CA SER A 344 -17.76 -4.03 15.28
C SER A 344 -19.15 -3.37 15.24
N LEU A 345 -19.68 -3.08 14.05
CA LEU A 345 -21.02 -2.49 13.86
C LEU A 345 -22.07 -3.51 13.43
N VAL A 346 -21.74 -4.80 13.37
CA VAL A 346 -22.76 -5.85 13.37
C VAL A 346 -23.33 -5.91 14.79
N VAL A 347 -24.23 -4.98 15.08
CA VAL A 347 -25.14 -5.07 16.22
C VAL A 347 -25.90 -6.37 16.01
N ASP A 348 -25.75 -7.28 16.95
CA ASP A 348 -26.57 -8.47 17.06
C ASP A 348 -28.01 -7.97 17.25
N ASP A 349 -28.78 -7.88 16.17
CA ASP A 349 -30.24 -7.60 16.17
C ASP A 349 -31.03 -8.77 16.80
N GLY A 350 -30.43 -9.49 17.73
CA GLY A 350 -30.94 -10.66 18.41
C GLY A 350 -31.28 -10.36 19.88
N ASP A 351 -32.28 -9.50 20.12
CA ASP A 351 -33.38 -9.83 21.04
C ASP A 351 -34.40 -8.68 21.07
N ASP A 352 -35.42 -8.79 20.19
CA ASP A 352 -36.74 -8.23 20.42
C ASP A 352 -37.37 -8.93 21.64
N ASN A 353 -36.93 -8.59 22.86
CA ASN A 353 -37.71 -8.83 24.06
C ASN A 353 -37.19 -8.05 25.27
N MET A 354 -37.64 -6.81 25.43
CA MET A 354 -37.92 -6.27 26.75
C MET A 354 -38.89 -5.10 26.64
N ASP A 355 -40.16 -5.41 26.92
CA ASP A 355 -41.10 -4.48 27.53
C ASP A 355 -40.47 -3.98 28.85
N ASP A 356 -39.72 -2.87 28.81
CA ASP A 356 -39.44 -2.09 30.01
C ASP A 356 -39.66 -0.61 29.75
N VAL A 357 -40.81 -0.18 30.24
CA VAL A 357 -41.28 1.20 30.36
C VAL A 357 -40.28 1.97 31.22
N ILE A 358 -39.45 2.82 30.59
CA ILE A 358 -38.67 3.83 31.31
C ILE A 358 -39.58 5.04 31.58
N ASP A 359 -39.96 5.18 32.85
CA ASP A 359 -40.64 6.34 33.42
C ASP A 359 -39.72 7.57 33.43
N LEU A 360 -40.03 8.56 32.59
CA LEU A 360 -39.30 9.83 32.45
C LEU A 360 -39.74 10.91 33.47
N SER A 361 -40.40 10.57 34.57
CA SER A 361 -40.97 11.58 35.49
C SER A 361 -40.08 12.11 36.61
N ARG A 362 -38.74 11.98 36.53
CA ARG A 362 -37.84 12.58 37.55
C ARG A 362 -36.53 13.13 37.00
N VAL A 363 -36.59 14.28 36.33
CA VAL A 363 -35.57 15.35 36.46
C VAL A 363 -36.26 16.71 36.25
N PHE A 364 -36.58 17.38 37.37
CA PHE A 364 -36.61 18.84 37.52
C PHE A 364 -35.79 19.18 38.76
#